data_AF-C0DX05-F1
#
_entry.id   AF-C0DX05-F1
#
_cell.length_a   1.000
_cell.length_b   1.000
_cell.length_c   1.000
_cell.angle_alpha   90.00
_cell.angle_beta   90.00
_cell.angle_gamma   90.00
#
_symmetry.space_group_name_H-M   'P 1'
#
loop_
_entity.id
_entity.type
_entity.pdbx_description
1 polymer ?
#
loop_
_entity_poly.entity_id
_entity_poly.type
_entity_poly.pdbx_seq_one_letter_code
_entity_poly.pdbx_strand_id
1 'polypeptide(L)'
;MRTQPLLLALLIATPFAAAGNLECNPQPVQQGVPTVYRCTYHNGTLAQAYAAMRANQNENHILQLDHPHLPRTLPTRTFTRNSQAHFDYDGDGQNEAYPIKLVINRPGPNRVLVRFFQDSPATPYTRATLFERKGRNVEITISEFAS
;
A
#
# COMPACT_ATOMS: atom_id res chain seq x y z
N MET A 1 -52.53 -26.89 4.60
CA MET A 1 -51.54 -25.83 4.88
C MET A 1 -50.16 -26.39 4.59
N ARG A 2 -49.38 -25.72 3.74
CA ARG A 2 -48.14 -26.24 3.13
C ARG A 2 -46.96 -25.50 3.75
N THR A 3 -46.15 -26.18 4.55
CA THR A 3 -44.96 -25.60 5.19
C THR A 3 -43.79 -25.59 4.20
N GLN A 4 -43.38 -24.40 3.75
CA GLN A 4 -42.14 -24.17 3.00
C GLN A 4 -40.95 -24.11 3.97
N PRO A 5 -39.82 -24.76 3.68
CA PRO A 5 -38.59 -24.51 4.41
C PRO A 5 -37.84 -23.36 3.74
N LEU A 6 -37.63 -22.26 4.46
CA LEU A 6 -36.69 -21.21 4.07
C LEU A 6 -35.26 -21.70 4.35
N LEU A 7 -34.61 -22.21 3.31
CA LEU A 7 -33.16 -22.41 3.29
C LEU A 7 -32.48 -21.03 3.27
N LEU A 8 -32.07 -20.57 4.44
CA LEU A 8 -31.22 -19.40 4.61
C LEU A 8 -29.80 -19.78 4.16
N ALA A 9 -29.50 -19.58 2.87
CA ALA A 9 -28.14 -19.68 2.34
C ALA A 9 -27.32 -18.51 2.90
N LEU A 10 -26.61 -18.75 4.00
CA LEU A 10 -25.67 -17.81 4.59
C LEU A 10 -24.44 -17.71 3.67
N LEU A 11 -24.47 -16.75 2.73
CA LEU A 11 -23.29 -16.27 2.01
C LEU A 11 -22.37 -15.53 2.99
N ILE A 12 -21.57 -16.27 3.75
CA ILE A 12 -20.46 -15.67 4.50
C ILE A 12 -19.29 -15.47 3.52
N ALA A 13 -19.36 -14.40 2.74
CA ALA A 13 -18.17 -13.82 2.13
C ALA A 13 -17.36 -13.15 3.25
N THR A 14 -16.44 -13.87 3.89
CA THR A 14 -15.44 -13.25 4.77
C THR A 14 -14.08 -13.18 4.09
N PRO A 15 -13.70 -12.04 3.51
CA PRO A 15 -12.30 -11.71 3.30
C PRO A 15 -11.85 -10.71 4.37
N PHE A 16 -12.05 -11.00 5.65
CA PHE A 16 -11.55 -10.14 6.73
C PHE A 16 -10.76 -10.93 7.78
N ALA A 17 -9.90 -11.83 7.30
CA ALA A 17 -8.71 -12.27 8.03
C ALA A 17 -7.42 -11.70 7.40
N ALA A 18 -7.55 -10.61 6.63
CA ALA A 18 -6.45 -10.08 5.83
C ALA A 18 -5.47 -9.21 6.61
N ALA A 19 -5.82 -8.63 7.77
CA ALA A 19 -4.87 -7.84 8.55
C ALA A 19 -4.06 -8.69 9.56
N GLY A 20 -4.66 -9.75 10.12
CA GLY A 20 -4.05 -10.54 11.20
C GLY A 20 -2.82 -11.35 10.82
N ASN A 21 -2.55 -11.52 9.52
CA ASN A 21 -1.35 -12.20 9.02
C ASN A 21 -0.23 -11.22 8.62
N LEU A 22 -0.44 -9.91 8.75
CA LEU A 22 0.57 -8.89 8.50
C LEU A 22 1.37 -8.62 9.77
N GLU A 23 2.68 -8.82 9.68
CA GLU A 23 3.64 -8.52 10.74
C GLU A 23 4.62 -7.46 10.23
N CYS A 24 4.70 -6.32 10.88
CA CYS A 24 5.62 -5.25 10.52
C CYS A 24 6.61 -5.00 11.66
N ASN A 25 7.89 -4.85 11.32
CA ASN A 25 8.86 -4.32 12.26
C ASN A 25 8.72 -2.78 12.31
N PRO A 26 8.37 -2.18 13.46
CA PRO A 26 8.26 -0.73 13.59
C PRO A 26 9.61 -0.02 13.48
N GLN A 27 10.72 -0.74 13.71
CA GLN A 27 12.07 -0.20 13.58
C GLN A 27 12.60 -0.41 12.15
N PRO A 28 13.27 0.59 11.57
CA PRO A 28 13.90 0.44 10.28
C PRO A 28 15.04 -0.58 10.37
N VAL A 29 15.15 -1.44 9.36
CA VAL A 29 16.29 -2.37 9.19
C VAL A 29 17.52 -1.68 8.62
N GLN A 30 17.35 -0.48 8.07
CA GLN A 30 18.43 0.40 7.62
C GLN A 30 17.98 1.86 7.82
N GLN A 31 18.84 2.66 8.45
CA GLN A 31 18.66 4.11 8.60
C GLN A 31 19.45 4.86 7.51
N GLY A 32 19.02 6.09 7.19
CA GLY A 32 19.66 6.94 6.18
C GLY A 32 18.82 7.09 4.92
N VAL A 33 19.46 7.23 3.76
CA VAL A 33 18.77 7.41 2.47
C VAL A 33 19.08 6.21 1.55
N PRO A 34 18.11 5.30 1.29
CA PRO A 34 16.77 5.28 1.88
C PRO A 34 16.75 4.72 3.31
N THR A 35 15.75 5.15 4.08
CA THR A 35 15.37 4.44 5.30
C THR A 35 14.51 3.25 4.89
N VAL A 36 14.80 2.06 5.42
CA VAL A 36 14.20 0.80 4.97
C VAL A 36 13.46 0.11 6.12
N TYR A 37 12.21 -0.26 5.87
CA TYR A 37 11.37 -1.03 6.78
C TYR A 37 11.00 -2.38 6.16
N ARG A 38 10.65 -3.34 7.00
CA ARG A 38 10.20 -4.66 6.57
C ARG A 38 8.89 -5.07 7.26
N CYS A 39 7.99 -5.60 6.45
CA CYS A 39 6.86 -6.38 6.91
C CYS A 39 6.85 -7.75 6.22
N THR A 40 6.15 -8.70 6.82
CA THR A 40 5.86 -10.00 6.24
C THR A 40 4.36 -10.23 6.31
N TYR A 41 3.76 -10.63 5.19
CA TYR A 41 2.40 -11.16 5.18
C TYR A 41 2.45 -12.69 5.11
N HIS A 42 2.00 -13.35 6.17
CA HIS A 42 2.11 -14.80 6.30
C HIS A 42 0.98 -15.52 5.57
N ASN A 43 1.31 -16.68 4.98
CA ASN A 43 0.35 -17.62 4.38
C ASN A 43 -0.69 -16.97 3.43
N GLY A 44 -0.23 -16.27 2.40
CA GLY A 44 -1.16 -15.73 1.42
C GLY A 44 -0.55 -15.21 0.12
N THR A 45 -1.35 -14.39 -0.55
CA THR A 45 -1.10 -13.91 -1.91
C THR A 45 -0.64 -12.45 -1.90
N LEU A 46 -0.05 -12.01 -3.02
CA LEU A 46 0.28 -10.60 -3.25
C LEU A 46 -0.95 -9.69 -3.10
N ALA A 47 -2.12 -10.14 -3.53
CA ALA A 47 -3.36 -9.37 -3.43
C ALA A 47 -3.82 -9.21 -1.98
N GLN A 48 -3.73 -10.27 -1.18
CA GLN A 48 -4.04 -10.21 0.25
C GLN A 48 -3.02 -9.33 1.00
N ALA A 49 -1.73 -9.50 0.75
CA ALA A 49 -0.67 -8.67 1.34
C ALA A 49 -0.85 -7.18 1.00
N TYR A 50 -1.20 -6.86 -0.26
CA TYR A 50 -1.51 -5.50 -0.69
C TYR A 50 -2.72 -4.93 0.06
N ALA A 51 -3.81 -5.70 0.17
CA ALA A 51 -5.00 -5.27 0.91
C ALA A 51 -4.70 -5.08 2.41
N ALA A 52 -3.91 -5.97 3.00
CA ALA A 52 -3.47 -5.88 4.40
C ALA A 52 -2.67 -4.60 4.66
N MET A 53 -1.67 -4.32 3.82
CA MET A 53 -0.87 -3.09 3.91
C MET A 53 -1.70 -1.82 3.75
N ARG A 54 -2.71 -1.84 2.87
CA ARG A 54 -3.65 -0.72 2.71
C ARG A 54 -4.56 -0.51 3.92
N ALA A 55 -4.88 -1.59 4.64
CA ALA A 55 -5.71 -1.54 5.84
C ALA A 55 -4.88 -1.40 7.12
N ASN A 56 -3.55 -1.37 7.04
CA ASN A 56 -2.66 -1.26 8.18
C ASN A 56 -2.83 0.12 8.84
N GLN A 57 -3.32 0.15 10.08
CA GLN A 57 -3.55 1.37 10.87
C GLN A 57 -2.39 1.70 11.81
N ASN A 58 -1.17 1.27 11.48
CA ASN A 58 0.01 1.47 12.33
C ASN A 58 0.25 2.96 12.64
N GLU A 59 0.53 3.32 13.89
CA GLU A 59 0.80 4.71 14.29
C GLU A 59 1.96 5.34 13.49
N ASN A 60 2.93 4.51 13.07
CA ASN A 60 3.93 4.92 12.11
C ASN A 60 3.33 4.91 10.69
N HIS A 61 2.89 6.08 10.23
CA HIS A 61 2.34 6.32 8.89
C HIS A 61 3.23 5.76 7.74
N ILE A 62 4.55 5.62 7.95
CA ILE A 62 5.48 5.05 6.97
C ILE A 62 5.19 3.56 6.69
N LEU A 63 4.63 2.83 7.65
CA LEU A 63 4.23 1.43 7.50
C LEU A 63 2.84 1.26 6.87
N GLN A 64 2.10 2.35 6.67
CA GLN A 64 0.78 2.30 6.02
C GLN A 64 0.96 2.42 4.52
N LEU A 65 0.37 1.53 3.72
CA LEU A 65 0.27 1.74 2.27
C LEU A 65 -1.00 2.53 1.95
N ASP A 66 -1.13 3.73 2.52
CA ASP A 66 -2.29 4.57 2.32
C ASP A 66 -1.94 5.79 1.45
N HIS A 67 -2.64 5.91 0.33
CA HIS A 67 -2.55 7.04 -0.56
C HIS A 67 -3.90 7.15 -1.29
N PRO A 68 -4.53 8.33 -1.36
CA PRO A 68 -5.91 8.51 -1.86
C PRO A 68 -6.12 8.02 -3.29
N HIS A 69 -5.05 7.93 -4.07
CA HIS A 69 -5.09 7.47 -5.46
C HIS A 69 -4.68 6.00 -5.68
N LEU A 70 -4.37 5.26 -4.60
CA LEU A 70 -4.13 3.82 -4.70
C LEU A 70 -5.43 3.06 -5.04
N PRO A 71 -5.40 2.15 -6.02
CA PRO A 71 -6.54 1.31 -6.33
C PRO A 71 -6.90 0.43 -5.13
N ARG A 72 -8.20 0.17 -4.94
CA ARG A 72 -8.64 -0.62 -3.78
C ARG A 72 -8.12 -2.05 -3.79
N THR A 73 -8.04 -2.61 -4.99
CA THR A 73 -7.56 -3.96 -5.27
C THR A 73 -6.25 -3.89 -6.05
N LEU A 74 -5.38 -4.86 -5.81
CA LEU A 74 -4.11 -4.96 -6.52
C LEU A 74 -4.35 -5.15 -8.04
N PRO A 75 -3.90 -4.21 -8.90
CA PRO A 75 -4.07 -4.33 -10.35
C PRO A 75 -3.35 -5.54 -10.92
N THR A 76 -3.94 -6.20 -11.92
CA THR A 76 -3.32 -7.33 -12.65
C THR A 76 -2.32 -6.88 -13.71
N ARG A 77 -2.41 -5.62 -14.16
CA ARG A 77 -1.49 -4.98 -15.11
C ARG A 77 -0.79 -3.79 -14.44
N THR A 78 0.18 -3.21 -15.13
CA THR A 78 0.77 -1.94 -14.69
C THR A 78 -0.30 -0.87 -14.58
N PHE A 79 -0.32 -0.18 -13.45
CA PHE A 79 -1.17 0.95 -13.17
C PHE A 79 -0.30 2.18 -12.97
N THR A 80 -0.66 3.27 -13.63
CA THR A 80 -0.03 4.58 -13.45
C THR A 80 -1.13 5.60 -13.23
N ARG A 81 -0.97 6.43 -12.21
CA ARG A 81 -1.86 7.55 -11.93
C ARG A 81 -1.02 8.78 -11.68
N ASN A 82 -1.25 9.80 -12.49
CA ASN A 82 -0.75 11.15 -12.25
C ASN A 82 -1.88 11.94 -11.58
N SER A 83 -1.51 12.78 -10.63
CA SER A 83 -2.41 13.68 -9.91
C SER A 83 -1.62 14.89 -9.43
N GLN A 84 -2.27 15.79 -8.72
CA GLN A 84 -1.64 16.95 -8.10
C GLN A 84 -2.07 17.02 -6.64
N ALA A 85 -1.15 17.45 -5.80
CA ALA A 85 -1.43 17.94 -4.46
C ALA A 85 -1.43 19.46 -4.49
N HIS A 86 -2.24 20.08 -3.65
CA HIS A 86 -2.34 21.53 -3.54
C HIS A 86 -1.94 21.94 -2.12
N PHE A 87 -0.89 22.73 -2.01
CA PHE A 87 -0.34 23.24 -0.75
C PHE A 87 0.10 24.69 -0.97
N ASP A 88 0.00 25.51 0.06
CA ASP A 88 0.61 26.84 0.14
C ASP A 88 1.91 26.69 0.93
N TYR A 89 3.06 26.64 0.24
CA TYR A 89 4.36 26.44 0.90
C TYR A 89 5.05 27.74 1.29
N ASP A 90 4.77 28.85 0.62
CA ASP A 90 5.40 30.14 0.88
C ASP A 90 4.58 31.04 1.82
N GLY A 91 3.36 30.62 2.16
CA GLY A 91 2.46 31.28 3.10
C GLY A 91 1.77 32.51 2.52
N ASP A 92 1.69 32.63 1.19
CA ASP A 92 1.07 33.78 0.51
C ASP A 92 -0.47 33.69 0.43
N GLY A 93 -1.05 32.58 0.89
CA GLY A 93 -2.48 32.29 0.87
C GLY A 93 -2.98 31.64 -0.43
N GLN A 94 -2.09 31.31 -1.36
CA GLN A 94 -2.41 30.64 -2.63
C GLN A 94 -1.86 29.21 -2.62
N ASN A 95 -2.70 28.25 -2.98
CA ASN A 95 -2.23 26.88 -3.13
C ASN A 95 -1.56 26.69 -4.49
N GLU A 96 -0.32 26.20 -4.52
CA GLU A 96 0.33 25.74 -5.73
C GLU A 96 0.13 24.25 -5.97
N ALA A 97 0.12 23.87 -7.24
CA ALA A 97 -0.08 22.49 -7.68
C ALA A 97 1.25 21.74 -7.81
N TYR A 98 1.43 20.69 -7.02
CA TYR A 98 2.62 19.84 -7.03
C TYR A 98 2.31 18.47 -7.63
N PRO A 99 3.09 18.00 -8.62
CA PRO A 99 2.77 16.76 -9.31
C PRO A 99 3.03 15.55 -8.42
N ILE A 100 2.08 14.64 -8.46
CA ILE A 100 2.13 13.33 -7.83
C ILE A 100 2.11 12.27 -8.94
N LYS A 101 2.97 11.27 -8.82
CA LYS A 101 2.98 10.09 -9.67
C LYS A 101 2.95 8.82 -8.82
N LEU A 102 1.90 8.03 -9.02
CA LEU A 102 1.75 6.70 -8.45
C LEU A 102 1.91 5.66 -9.55
N VAL A 103 2.79 4.68 -9.34
CA VAL A 103 3.00 3.56 -10.26
C VAL A 103 2.92 2.25 -9.50
N ILE A 104 2.09 1.33 -9.96
CA ILE A 104 2.10 -0.08 -9.55
C ILE A 104 2.53 -0.89 -10.76
N ASN A 105 3.69 -1.52 -10.70
CA ASN A 105 4.15 -2.42 -11.74
C ASN A 105 4.32 -3.84 -11.21
N ARG A 106 4.26 -4.82 -12.11
CA ARG A 106 4.45 -6.25 -11.81
C ARG A 106 5.69 -6.75 -12.55
N PRO A 107 6.91 -6.60 -12.01
CA PRO A 107 8.13 -7.06 -12.65
C PRO A 107 8.18 -8.57 -12.91
N GLY A 108 7.33 -9.35 -12.22
CA GLY A 108 7.18 -10.78 -12.42
C GLY A 108 5.93 -11.31 -11.72
N PRO A 109 5.60 -12.60 -11.88
CA PRO A 109 4.39 -13.20 -11.31
C PRO A 109 4.34 -13.11 -9.78
N ASN A 110 5.51 -13.14 -9.13
CA ASN A 110 5.66 -13.11 -7.68
C ASN A 110 6.11 -11.76 -7.12
N ARG A 111 6.11 -10.69 -7.93
CA ARG A 111 6.66 -9.40 -7.54
C ARG A 111 5.72 -8.26 -7.94
N VAL A 112 5.46 -7.36 -6.99
CA VAL A 112 4.76 -6.10 -7.23
C VAL A 112 5.55 -4.98 -6.61
N LEU A 113 5.77 -3.93 -7.37
CA LEU A 113 6.41 -2.72 -6.89
C LEU A 113 5.40 -1.57 -6.97
N VAL A 114 5.16 -0.94 -5.83
CA VAL A 114 4.38 0.29 -5.71
C VAL A 114 5.36 1.43 -5.49
N ARG A 115 5.31 2.45 -6.36
CA ARG A 115 6.16 3.65 -6.25
C ARG A 115 5.29 4.88 -6.21
N PHE A 116 5.61 5.75 -5.26
CA PHE A 116 5.02 7.05 -5.08
C PHE A 116 6.11 8.10 -5.22
N PHE A 117 5.84 9.11 -6.04
CA PHE A 117 6.71 10.26 -6.25
C PHE A 117 5.87 11.52 -6.06
N GLN A 118 6.35 12.43 -5.24
CA GLN A 118 5.81 13.76 -5.08
C GLN A 118 6.97 14.75 -5.24
N ASP A 119 6.85 15.61 -6.24
CA ASP A 119 7.83 16.65 -6.51
C ASP A 119 7.35 17.95 -5.85
N SER A 120 7.91 18.27 -4.69
CA SER A 120 7.57 19.49 -3.95
C SER A 120 8.86 20.21 -3.52
N PRO A 121 8.86 21.56 -3.48
CA PRO A 121 10.03 22.36 -3.16
C PRO A 121 10.46 22.22 -1.70
N ALA A 122 9.56 21.84 -0.79
CA ALA A 122 9.90 21.61 0.61
C ALA A 122 10.59 20.25 0.82
N THR A 123 10.03 19.17 0.28
CA THR A 123 10.60 17.82 0.37
C THR A 123 10.21 16.99 -0.86
N PRO A 124 11.14 16.74 -1.81
CA PRO A 124 10.97 15.70 -2.80
C PRO A 124 10.79 14.37 -2.09
N TYR A 125 9.60 13.78 -2.21
CA TYR A 125 9.27 12.56 -1.48
C TYR A 125 9.13 11.40 -2.46
N THR A 126 10.00 10.40 -2.30
CA THR A 126 9.88 9.15 -3.03
C THR A 126 9.76 7.99 -2.06
N ARG A 127 8.74 7.16 -2.28
CA ARG A 127 8.53 5.91 -1.53
C ARG A 127 8.36 4.75 -2.48
N ALA A 128 9.06 3.65 -2.20
CA ALA A 128 8.93 2.39 -2.90
C ALA A 128 8.50 1.29 -1.94
N THR A 129 7.44 0.55 -2.26
CA THR A 129 7.02 -0.65 -1.53
C THR A 129 7.06 -1.85 -2.45
N LEU A 130 7.99 -2.76 -2.20
CA LEU A 130 8.16 -4.01 -2.93
C LEU A 130 7.47 -5.15 -2.17
N PHE A 131 6.54 -5.81 -2.83
CA PHE A 131 5.94 -7.07 -2.40
C PHE A 131 6.58 -8.21 -3.19
N GLU A 132 7.17 -9.17 -2.49
CA GLU A 132 7.80 -10.34 -3.09
C GLU A 132 7.26 -11.62 -2.44
N ARG A 133 6.58 -12.45 -3.21
CA ARG A 133 6.06 -13.73 -2.73
C ARG A 133 7.20 -14.75 -2.65
N LYS A 134 7.47 -15.22 -1.43
CA LYS A 134 8.44 -16.30 -1.15
C LYS A 134 7.72 -17.47 -0.49
N GLY A 135 7.44 -18.49 -1.30
CA GLY A 135 6.64 -19.63 -0.90
C GLY A 135 5.23 -19.22 -0.47
N ARG A 136 4.91 -19.47 0.80
CA ARG A 136 3.60 -19.12 1.40
C ARG A 136 3.52 -17.68 1.87
N ASN A 137 4.66 -17.01 2.04
CA ASN A 137 4.70 -15.66 2.61
C ASN A 137 4.92 -14.61 1.51
N VAL A 138 4.62 -13.37 1.83
CA VAL A 138 4.98 -12.21 1.03
C VAL A 138 5.87 -11.33 1.89
N GLU A 139 7.12 -11.19 1.49
CA GLU A 139 8.04 -10.20 2.07
C GLU A 139 7.70 -8.82 1.50
N ILE A 140 7.68 -7.82 2.36
CA ILE A 140 7.30 -6.45 2.01
C ILE A 140 8.42 -5.53 2.47
N THR A 141 9.11 -4.93 1.50
CA THR A 141 10.18 -3.96 1.77
C THR A 141 9.67 -2.57 1.43
N ILE A 142 9.72 -1.66 2.40
CA ILE A 142 9.38 -0.25 2.21
C ILE A 142 10.68 0.54 2.25
N SER A 143 10.94 1.32 1.21
CA SER A 143 12.11 2.20 1.10
C SER A 143 11.61 3.62 0.94
N GLU A 144 12.03 4.48 1.86
CA GLU A 144 11.69 5.89 1.90
C GLU A 144 12.93 6.72 1.58
N PHE A 145 12.82 7.51 0.53
CA PHE A 145 13.80 8.47 0.07
C PHE A 145 13.20 9.85 0.37
N ALA A 146 13.18 10.19 1.64
CA ALA A 146 12.95 11.55 2.08
C ALA A 146 14.32 12.23 2.14
N SER A 147 14.50 13.26 1.30
CA SER A 147 15.64 14.19 1.35
C SER A 147 15.34 15.35 2.28
#